data_AF-A0AAV7NTB6-F1
#
_entry.id   AF-A0AAV7NTB6-F1
#
_cell.length_a   1.000
_cell.length_b   1.000
_cell.length_c   1.000
_cell.angle_alpha   90.00
_cell.angle_beta   90.00
_cell.angle_gamma   90.00
#
_symmetry.space_group_name_H-M   'P 1'
#
loop_
_entity.id
_entity.type
_entity.pdbx_description
1 polymer ?
#
loop_
_entity_poly.entity_id
_entity_poly.type
_entity_poly.pdbx_seq_one_letter_code
_entity_poly.pdbx_strand_id
1 'polypeptide(L)'
;MRSDSASFQSWVTGLEHRIGTLETHVATIQDRDQDLLYLRSKITDLEERSRRDNIRLFGIPENEEGPDVQAFLSSVLPKLTLLTFDPPLEFQRAHRVGPKLPDGASRPRPIIACLLRHSQTRQLLQVARNHGPFRTDKYEIRIAADYSKDNNECRKAFFGSKTRLRQLEMKYGLFDPASIPDITPFKLKSRFNPPNILDSIDTFHEVVIRELFEVWRSAKQGDYVSNLNQEQKAALKRLIDDRNIVIKEEMLIFGM
;
A
#
# COMPACT_ATOMS: atom_id res chain seq x y z
N MET A 1 -22.74 -55.24 -31.01
CA MET A 1 -23.83 -54.29 -30.69
C MET A 1 -24.10 -54.17 -29.19
N ARG A 2 -24.58 -55.20 -28.45
CA ARG A 2 -24.79 -55.08 -26.98
C ARG A 2 -23.48 -55.00 -26.16
N SER A 3 -22.43 -55.69 -26.58
CA SER A 3 -21.10 -55.68 -25.94
C SER A 3 -20.42 -54.30 -26.00
N ASP A 4 -20.51 -53.63 -27.14
CA ASP A 4 -19.84 -52.36 -27.42
C ASP A 4 -20.52 -51.20 -26.68
N SER A 5 -21.83 -51.33 -26.46
CA SER A 5 -22.58 -50.41 -25.60
C SER A 5 -22.14 -50.52 -24.13
N ALA A 6 -21.84 -51.73 -23.64
CA ALA A 6 -21.45 -51.92 -22.24
C ALA A 6 -20.04 -51.37 -21.94
N SER A 7 -19.10 -51.56 -22.86
CA SER A 7 -17.74 -50.99 -22.72
C SER A 7 -17.76 -49.46 -22.79
N PHE A 8 -18.57 -48.87 -23.68
CA PHE A 8 -18.76 -47.43 -23.75
C PHE A 8 -19.34 -46.86 -22.45
N GLN A 9 -20.38 -47.50 -21.90
CA GLN A 9 -20.98 -47.08 -20.62
C GLN A 9 -19.97 -47.16 -19.47
N SER A 10 -19.13 -48.20 -19.40
CA SER A 10 -18.06 -48.29 -18.39
C SER A 10 -17.00 -47.20 -18.55
N TRP A 11 -16.71 -46.75 -19.77
CA TRP A 11 -15.77 -45.67 -20.00
C TRP A 11 -16.35 -44.31 -19.62
N VAL A 12 -17.62 -44.07 -19.96
CA VAL A 12 -18.37 -42.87 -19.57
C VAL A 12 -18.42 -42.73 -18.05
N THR A 13 -18.78 -43.79 -17.32
CA THR A 13 -18.78 -43.74 -15.84
C THR A 13 -17.39 -43.51 -15.25
N GLY A 14 -16.35 -44.07 -15.87
CA GLY A 14 -14.96 -43.79 -15.50
C GLY A 14 -14.56 -42.33 -15.72
N LEU A 15 -15.02 -41.69 -16.79
CA LEU A 15 -14.81 -40.27 -17.03
C LEU A 15 -15.61 -39.40 -16.07
N GLU A 16 -16.87 -39.70 -15.82
CA GLU A 16 -17.71 -38.98 -14.85
C GLU A 16 -17.07 -38.99 -13.45
N HIS A 17 -16.56 -40.13 -13.01
CA HIS A 17 -15.85 -40.23 -11.74
C HIS A 17 -14.59 -39.36 -11.69
N ARG A 18 -13.79 -39.35 -12.76
CA ARG A 18 -12.59 -38.52 -12.87
C ARG A 18 -12.93 -37.04 -12.90
N ILE A 19 -13.98 -36.64 -13.62
CA ILE A 19 -14.47 -35.27 -13.66
C ILE A 19 -14.93 -34.83 -12.27
N GLY A 20 -15.74 -35.63 -11.57
CA GLY A 20 -16.15 -35.31 -10.19
C GLY A 20 -14.97 -35.21 -9.22
N THR A 21 -13.93 -36.04 -9.40
CA THR A 21 -12.69 -35.93 -8.62
C THR A 21 -11.93 -34.63 -8.93
N LEU A 22 -11.86 -34.23 -10.20
CA LEU A 22 -11.23 -32.97 -10.60
C LEU A 22 -12.01 -31.75 -10.07
N GLU A 23 -13.33 -31.78 -10.12
CA GLU A 23 -14.19 -30.72 -9.58
C GLU A 23 -13.98 -30.53 -8.07
N THR A 24 -13.93 -31.62 -7.30
CA THR A 24 -13.65 -31.54 -5.85
C THR A 24 -12.24 -31.02 -5.56
N HIS A 25 -11.23 -31.41 -6.36
CA HIS A 25 -9.89 -30.85 -6.26
C HIS A 25 -9.85 -29.35 -6.58
N VAL A 26 -10.54 -28.91 -7.63
CA VAL A 26 -10.63 -27.49 -7.99
C VAL A 26 -11.29 -26.68 -6.87
N ALA A 27 -12.41 -27.16 -6.34
CA ALA A 27 -13.09 -26.50 -5.21
C ALA A 27 -12.16 -26.39 -3.98
N THR A 28 -11.40 -27.46 -3.68
CA THR A 28 -10.44 -27.46 -2.58
C THR A 28 -9.29 -26.48 -2.80
N ILE A 29 -8.79 -26.35 -4.03
CA ILE A 29 -7.73 -25.39 -4.37
C ILE A 29 -8.25 -23.96 -4.21
N GLN A 30 -9.46 -23.68 -4.69
CA GLN A 30 -10.09 -22.37 -4.57
C GLN A 30 -10.30 -21.97 -3.10
N ASP A 31 -10.75 -22.89 -2.26
CA ASP A 31 -10.90 -22.68 -0.81
C ASP A 31 -9.55 -22.34 -0.15
N ARG A 32 -8.50 -23.12 -0.47
CA ARG A 32 -7.14 -22.84 0.01
C ARG A 32 -6.60 -21.50 -0.47
N ASP A 33 -6.90 -21.09 -1.69
CA ASP A 33 -6.49 -19.78 -2.21
C ASP A 33 -7.17 -18.64 -1.42
N GLN A 34 -8.44 -18.81 -1.05
CA GLN A 34 -9.12 -17.83 -0.18
C GLN A 34 -8.48 -17.76 1.21
N ASP A 35 -8.16 -18.91 1.81
CA ASP A 35 -7.48 -18.97 3.10
C ASP A 35 -6.10 -18.31 3.03
N LEU A 36 -5.33 -18.55 1.97
CA LEU A 36 -4.01 -17.93 1.77
C LEU A 36 -4.12 -16.41 1.65
N LEU A 37 -5.13 -15.90 0.93
CA LEU A 37 -5.39 -14.46 0.83
C LEU A 37 -5.76 -13.85 2.19
N TYR A 38 -6.63 -14.53 2.95
CA TYR A 38 -7.02 -14.10 4.29
C TYR A 38 -5.82 -14.07 5.25
N LEU A 39 -5.03 -15.14 5.27
CA LEU A 39 -3.84 -15.24 6.12
C LEU A 39 -2.80 -14.19 5.75
N ARG A 40 -2.55 -13.96 4.45
CA ARG A 40 -1.66 -12.89 4.00
C ARG A 40 -2.13 -11.53 4.49
N SER A 41 -3.40 -11.20 4.34
CA SER A 41 -3.97 -9.95 4.85
C SER A 41 -3.78 -9.79 6.36
N LYS A 42 -3.98 -10.87 7.13
CA LYS A 42 -3.81 -10.86 8.58
C LYS A 42 -2.35 -10.67 8.98
N ILE A 43 -1.42 -11.32 8.28
CA ILE A 43 0.03 -11.16 8.51
C ILE A 43 0.45 -9.72 8.22
N THR A 44 0.03 -9.14 7.09
CA THR A 44 0.35 -7.75 6.75
C THR A 44 -0.20 -6.77 7.80
N ASP A 45 -1.43 -6.96 8.29
CA ASP A 45 -2.01 -6.10 9.35
C ASP A 45 -1.25 -6.23 10.68
N LEU A 46 -0.87 -7.44 11.08
CA LEU A 46 -0.06 -7.67 12.28
C LEU A 46 1.33 -7.02 12.15
N GLU A 47 1.97 -7.16 10.99
CA GLU A 47 3.26 -6.54 10.70
C GLU A 47 3.17 -5.01 10.78
N GLU A 48 2.17 -4.39 10.16
CA GLU A 48 1.96 -2.94 10.21
C GLU A 48 1.68 -2.43 11.62
N ARG A 49 0.88 -3.15 12.41
CA ARG A 49 0.63 -2.80 13.82
C ARG A 49 1.91 -2.86 14.64
N SER A 50 2.75 -3.87 14.41
CA SER A 50 4.03 -4.03 15.12
C SER A 50 5.06 -2.96 14.78
N ARG A 51 4.97 -2.36 13.58
CA ARG A 51 5.91 -1.33 13.10
C ARG A 51 5.41 0.10 13.26
N ARG A 52 4.17 0.27 13.71
CA ARG A 52 3.52 1.59 13.81
C ARG A 52 4.27 2.58 14.71
N ASP A 53 4.98 2.08 15.71
CA ASP A 53 5.77 2.88 16.65
C ASP A 53 7.24 3.01 16.24
N ASN A 54 7.62 2.40 15.11
CA ASN A 54 8.95 2.49 14.55
C ASN A 54 9.09 3.74 13.67
N ILE A 55 10.23 4.42 13.83
CA ILE A 55 10.76 5.38 12.87
C ILE A 55 12.02 4.82 12.22
N ARG A 56 12.25 5.23 10.96
CA ARG A 56 13.45 4.90 10.20
C ARG A 56 14.21 6.18 9.88
N LEU A 57 15.46 6.22 10.33
CA LEU A 57 16.38 7.33 10.09
C LEU A 57 17.39 6.95 9.03
N PHE A 58 17.62 7.86 8.08
CA PHE A 58 18.60 7.72 7.01
C PHE A 58 19.60 8.86 7.07
N GLY A 59 20.84 8.59 6.63
CA GLY A 59 21.86 9.63 6.41
C GLY A 59 22.76 9.94 7.61
N ILE A 60 22.57 9.28 8.75
CA ILE A 60 23.47 9.37 9.90
C ILE A 60 24.74 8.56 9.58
N PRO A 61 25.96 9.15 9.54
CA PRO A 61 27.20 8.42 9.28
C PRO A 61 27.41 7.27 10.27
N GLU A 62 28.07 6.20 9.86
CA GLU A 62 28.38 5.08 10.76
C GLU A 62 29.30 5.57 11.89
N ASN A 63 29.04 5.10 13.12
CA ASN A 63 29.76 5.45 14.35
C ASN A 63 29.52 6.87 14.91
N GLU A 64 28.74 7.72 14.24
CA GLU A 64 28.36 9.04 14.79
C GLU A 64 27.43 8.90 16.01
N GLU A 65 26.68 7.80 16.09
CA GLU A 65 25.81 7.45 17.22
C GLU A 65 26.56 7.12 18.52
N GLY A 66 27.85 6.76 18.43
CA GLY A 66 28.57 6.20 19.57
C GLY A 66 28.06 4.81 20.01
N PRO A 67 28.32 4.41 21.26
CA PRO A 67 27.97 3.07 21.76
C PRO A 67 26.47 2.89 22.06
N ASP A 68 25.73 3.98 22.27
CA ASP A 68 24.31 3.94 22.62
C ASP A 68 23.47 4.76 21.64
N VAL A 69 22.84 4.05 20.72
CA VAL A 69 21.94 4.61 19.70
C VAL A 69 20.73 5.30 20.33
N GLN A 70 20.22 4.80 21.45
CA GLN A 70 19.02 5.37 22.07
C GLN A 70 19.34 6.72 22.71
N ALA A 71 20.41 6.79 23.49
CA ALA A 71 20.88 8.05 24.08
C ALA A 71 21.19 9.11 23.01
N PHE A 72 21.85 8.68 21.92
CA PHE A 72 22.09 9.54 20.77
C PHE A 72 20.78 10.12 20.21
N LEU A 73 19.80 9.26 19.89
CA LEU A 73 18.52 9.70 19.31
C LEU A 73 17.70 10.57 20.27
N SER A 74 17.67 10.25 21.56
CA SER A 74 16.99 11.07 22.58
C SER A 74 17.58 12.48 22.66
N SER A 75 18.88 12.64 22.39
CA SER A 75 19.54 13.96 22.39
C SER A 75 19.41 14.72 21.07
N VAL A 76 19.41 14.02 19.94
CA VAL A 76 19.45 14.62 18.60
C VAL A 76 18.06 14.97 18.08
N LEU A 77 17.08 14.09 18.23
CA LEU A 77 15.76 14.28 17.63
C LEU A 77 15.02 15.54 18.12
N PRO A 78 15.02 15.89 19.42
CA PRO A 78 14.40 17.13 19.89
C PRO A 78 15.04 18.37 19.26
N LYS A 79 16.38 18.41 19.19
CA LYS A 79 17.14 19.51 18.58
C LYS A 79 16.89 19.62 17.08
N LEU A 80 16.86 18.48 16.40
CA LEU A 80 16.65 18.39 14.95
C LEU A 80 15.24 18.83 14.54
N THR A 81 14.23 18.43 15.32
CA THR A 81 12.82 18.69 15.01
C THR A 81 12.30 19.97 15.65
N LEU A 82 13.09 20.63 16.50
CA LEU A 82 12.69 21.78 17.33
C LEU A 82 11.44 21.47 18.18
N LEU A 83 11.27 20.21 18.55
CA LEU A 83 10.17 19.74 19.38
C LEU A 83 10.62 19.60 20.82
N THR A 84 9.74 20.04 21.73
CA THR A 84 9.85 19.75 23.16
C THR A 84 8.99 18.53 23.47
N PHE A 85 9.58 17.52 24.10
CA PHE A 85 8.89 16.30 24.49
C PHE A 85 8.75 16.23 26.01
N ASP A 86 7.51 16.11 26.47
CA ASP A 86 7.17 15.82 27.86
C ASP A 86 6.18 14.63 27.87
N PRO A 87 6.57 13.44 28.33
CA PRO A 87 7.88 13.09 28.87
C PRO A 87 8.97 13.04 27.78
N PRO A 88 10.27 12.95 28.14
CA PRO A 88 11.36 12.78 27.18
C PRO A 88 11.14 11.61 26.20
N LEU A 89 11.86 11.63 25.08
CA LEU A 89 11.83 10.52 24.12
C LEU A 89 12.44 9.27 24.75
N GLU A 90 11.65 8.21 24.80
CA GLU A 90 12.04 6.89 25.28
C GLU A 90 11.88 5.88 24.14
N PHE A 91 12.86 4.98 24.03
CA PHE A 91 12.90 3.96 23.01
C PHE A 91 12.80 2.58 23.66
N GLN A 92 12.00 1.70 23.06
CA GLN A 92 12.04 0.28 23.40
C GLN A 92 13.31 -0.37 22.83
N ARG A 93 13.71 0.06 21.63
CA ARG A 93 14.88 -0.42 20.90
C ARG A 93 15.31 0.57 19.84
N ALA A 94 16.61 0.68 19.59
CA ALA A 94 17.16 1.39 18.43
C ALA A 94 18.42 0.68 17.93
N HIS A 95 18.51 0.44 16.63
CA HIS A 95 19.65 -0.26 16.02
C HIS A 95 19.79 0.03 14.52
N ARG A 96 21.00 -0.16 14.00
CA ARG A 96 21.29 -0.15 12.55
C ARG A 96 20.73 -1.40 11.88
N VAL A 97 20.21 -1.27 10.67
CA VAL A 97 19.63 -2.38 9.90
C VAL A 97 20.41 -2.59 8.60
N GLY A 98 20.72 -3.85 8.32
CA GLY A 98 21.40 -4.29 7.10
C GLY A 98 22.90 -4.61 7.31
N PRO A 99 23.53 -5.22 6.28
CA PRO A 99 24.93 -5.62 6.35
C PRO A 99 25.84 -4.40 6.46
N LYS A 100 26.85 -4.47 7.33
CA LYS A 100 27.86 -3.41 7.45
C LYS A 100 28.58 -3.30 6.11
N LEU A 101 28.46 -2.13 5.49
CA LEU A 101 29.17 -1.82 4.25
C LEU A 101 30.63 -1.48 4.56
N PRO A 102 31.56 -1.66 3.61
CA PRO A 102 32.94 -1.19 3.76
C PRO A 102 32.99 0.30 4.10
N ASP A 103 33.99 0.70 4.87
CA ASP A 103 34.20 2.10 5.23
C ASP A 103 34.34 2.94 3.95
N GLY A 104 33.57 4.04 3.86
CA GLY A 104 33.50 4.89 2.66
C GLY A 104 32.36 4.56 1.68
N ALA A 105 31.48 3.59 2.00
CA ALA A 105 30.27 3.37 1.21
C ALA A 105 29.40 4.63 1.13
N SER A 106 28.88 4.93 -0.07
CA SER A 106 28.13 6.15 -0.38
C SER A 106 26.86 6.36 0.46
N ARG A 107 26.34 5.31 1.12
CA ARG A 107 25.10 5.39 1.91
C ARG A 107 25.24 4.68 3.25
N PRO A 108 25.19 5.40 4.39
CA PRO A 108 25.21 4.77 5.70
C PRO A 108 23.95 3.95 5.94
N ARG A 109 24.03 2.92 6.80
CA ARG A 109 22.88 2.04 7.07
C ARG A 109 21.75 2.80 7.76
N PRO A 110 20.48 2.51 7.47
CA PRO A 110 19.40 3.12 8.21
C PRO A 110 19.38 2.66 9.67
N ILE A 111 18.97 3.54 10.56
CA ILE A 111 18.63 3.20 11.95
C ILE A 111 17.12 2.99 12.02
N ILE A 112 16.67 1.90 12.64
CA ILE A 112 15.28 1.71 13.04
C ILE A 112 15.20 1.90 14.55
N ALA A 113 14.29 2.78 14.98
CA ALA A 113 14.04 3.06 16.39
C ALA A 113 12.55 2.90 16.70
N CYS A 114 12.23 2.07 17.70
CA CYS A 114 10.88 1.88 18.22
C CYS A 114 10.69 2.79 19.42
N LEU A 115 9.77 3.75 19.33
CA LEU A 115 9.45 4.63 20.44
C LEU A 115 8.48 3.93 21.39
N LEU A 116 8.55 4.32 22.67
CA LEU A 116 7.62 3.80 23.68
C LEU A 116 6.21 4.38 23.52
N ARG A 117 6.09 5.62 23.01
CA ARG A 117 4.83 6.36 22.92
C ARG A 117 4.45 6.66 21.46
N HIS A 118 3.34 6.08 21.00
CA HIS A 118 2.80 6.28 19.65
C HIS A 118 2.56 7.77 19.29
N SER A 119 2.16 8.59 20.26
CA SER A 119 1.92 10.02 20.07
C SER A 119 3.19 10.76 19.62
N GLN A 120 4.33 10.45 20.24
CA GLN A 120 5.63 11.03 19.91
C GLN A 120 6.10 10.59 18.52
N THR A 121 5.87 9.32 18.16
CA THR A 121 6.13 8.79 16.80
C THR A 121 5.36 9.60 15.75
N ARG A 122 4.06 9.83 15.98
CA ARG A 122 3.24 10.63 15.05
C ARG A 122 3.74 12.07 14.92
N GLN A 123 4.10 12.72 16.02
CA GLN A 123 4.62 14.09 16.01
C GLN A 123 5.92 14.18 15.20
N LEU A 124 6.87 13.28 15.44
CA LEU A 124 8.14 13.22 14.70
C LEU A 124 7.90 13.02 13.20
N LEU A 125 7.05 12.05 12.83
CA LEU A 125 6.73 11.77 11.43
C LEU A 125 5.99 12.92 10.76
N GLN A 126 5.14 13.64 11.48
CA GLN A 126 4.44 14.82 10.95
C GLN A 126 5.42 15.96 10.67
N VAL A 127 6.32 16.26 11.61
CA VAL A 127 7.35 17.29 11.41
C VAL A 127 8.26 16.90 10.25
N ALA A 128 8.71 15.65 10.19
CA ALA A 128 9.54 15.16 9.10
C ALA A 128 8.86 15.28 7.72
N ARG A 129 7.55 15.00 7.63
CA ARG A 129 6.79 15.15 6.37
C ARG A 129 6.66 16.61 5.93
N ASN A 130 6.53 17.53 6.88
CA ASN A 130 6.33 18.96 6.59
C ASN A 130 7.63 19.68 6.30
N HIS A 131 8.68 19.38 7.06
CA HIS A 131 10.01 19.99 6.90
C HIS A 131 10.77 19.41 5.71
N GLY A 132 10.59 18.10 5.46
CA GLY A 132 11.47 17.35 4.57
C GLY A 132 12.78 16.98 5.26
N PRO A 133 13.86 16.74 4.50
CA PRO A 133 15.13 16.34 5.08
C PRO A 133 15.73 17.40 6.01
N PHE A 134 16.26 16.97 7.14
CA PHE A 134 16.92 17.83 8.11
C PHE A 134 18.41 17.92 7.77
N ARG A 135 18.90 19.13 7.52
CA ARG A 135 20.31 19.36 7.20
C ARG A 135 21.07 19.71 8.47
N THR A 136 22.10 18.92 8.77
CA THR A 136 23.14 19.27 9.75
C THR A 136 24.36 19.78 9.00
N ASP A 137 25.33 20.37 9.70
CA ASP A 137 26.57 20.90 9.10
C ASP A 137 27.36 19.83 8.33
N LYS A 138 27.20 18.56 8.70
CA LYS A 138 27.96 17.43 8.15
C LYS A 138 27.15 16.57 7.18
N TYR A 139 25.86 16.35 7.45
CA TYR A 139 25.04 15.37 6.73
C TYR A 139 23.53 15.71 6.75
N GLU A 140 22.78 15.08 5.83
CA GLU A 140 21.33 15.22 5.73
C GLU A 140 20.64 14.01 6.36
N ILE A 141 19.76 14.26 7.33
CA ILE A 141 18.97 13.22 8.02
C ILE A 141 17.55 13.21 7.45
N ARG A 142 17.06 12.02 7.07
CA ARG A 142 15.65 11.81 6.71
C ARG A 142 14.99 10.89 7.71
N ILE A 143 13.81 11.28 8.17
CA ILE A 143 12.96 10.47 9.06
C ILE A 143 11.74 10.02 8.27
N ALA A 144 11.48 8.72 8.29
CA ALA A 144 10.30 8.11 7.67
C ALA A 144 9.67 7.09 8.61
N ALA A 145 8.41 6.73 8.34
CA ALA A 145 7.78 5.59 9.00
C ALA A 145 8.36 4.28 8.46
N ASP A 146 8.44 3.27 9.31
CA ASP A 146 8.89 1.94 8.94
C ASP A 146 7.72 1.07 8.49
N TYR A 147 7.46 1.07 7.18
CA TYR A 147 6.37 0.27 6.60
C TYR A 147 6.82 -1.16 6.30
N SER A 148 5.88 -2.11 6.29
CA SER A 148 6.08 -3.44 5.72
C SER A 148 6.47 -3.35 4.24
N LYS A 149 6.94 -4.46 3.69
CA LYS A 149 7.25 -4.55 2.27
C LYS A 149 6.00 -4.31 1.41
N ASP A 150 4.90 -4.99 1.74
CA ASP A 150 3.63 -4.88 1.00
C ASP A 150 3.10 -3.43 1.02
N ASN A 151 3.08 -2.77 2.19
CA ASN A 151 2.64 -1.37 2.29
C ASN A 151 3.58 -0.43 1.52
N ASN A 152 4.89 -0.65 1.54
CA ASN A 152 5.83 0.11 0.72
C ASN A 152 5.59 -0.08 -0.79
N GLU A 153 5.26 -1.29 -1.25
CA GLU A 153 4.93 -1.57 -2.64
C GLU A 153 3.64 -0.88 -3.06
N CYS A 154 2.57 -0.98 -2.25
CA CYS A 154 1.33 -0.22 -2.45
C CYS A 154 1.62 1.29 -2.54
N ARG A 155 2.41 1.82 -1.61
CA ARG A 155 2.79 3.25 -1.58
C ARG A 155 3.57 3.71 -2.81
N LYS A 156 4.40 2.83 -3.38
CA LYS A 156 5.15 3.07 -4.63
C LYS A 156 4.24 3.08 -5.84
N ALA A 157 3.22 2.22 -5.88
CA ALA A 157 2.26 2.20 -6.97
C ALA A 157 1.54 3.56 -7.17
N PHE A 158 1.29 4.28 -6.07
CA PHE A 158 0.71 5.64 -6.13
C PHE A 158 1.70 6.74 -6.57
N PHE A 159 2.95 6.44 -6.91
CA PHE A 159 3.94 7.46 -7.26
C PHE A 159 3.55 8.27 -8.50
N GLY A 160 3.01 7.60 -9.54
CA GLY A 160 2.53 8.26 -10.76
C GLY A 160 1.42 9.27 -10.45
N SER A 161 0.37 8.82 -9.76
CA SER A 161 -0.76 9.66 -9.35
C SER A 161 -0.32 10.83 -8.46
N LYS A 162 0.61 10.61 -7.52
CA LYS A 162 1.16 11.69 -6.67
C LYS A 162 1.92 12.72 -7.49
N THR A 163 2.70 12.28 -8.49
CA THR A 163 3.44 13.17 -9.37
C THR A 163 2.49 14.06 -10.16
N ARG A 164 1.41 13.47 -10.69
CA ARG A 164 0.38 14.22 -11.41
C ARG A 164 -0.35 15.22 -10.52
N LEU A 165 -0.74 14.82 -9.31
CA LEU A 165 -1.38 15.73 -8.35
C LEU A 165 -0.47 16.90 -7.94
N ARG A 166 0.85 16.68 -7.83
CA ARG A 166 1.82 17.77 -7.62
C ARG A 166 1.89 18.74 -8.79
N GLN A 167 1.88 18.23 -10.03
CA GLN A 167 1.87 19.08 -11.24
C GLN A 167 0.64 19.97 -11.31
N LEU A 168 -0.48 19.50 -10.76
CA LEU A 168 -1.74 20.23 -10.68
C LEU A 168 -1.87 21.08 -9.40
N GLU A 169 -0.79 21.17 -8.61
CA GLU A 169 -0.74 21.90 -7.34
C GLU A 169 -1.81 21.47 -6.31
N MET A 170 -2.32 20.24 -6.45
CA MET A 170 -3.37 19.72 -5.59
C MET A 170 -2.80 19.08 -4.33
N LYS A 171 -3.41 19.42 -3.19
CA LYS A 171 -3.06 18.82 -1.91
C LYS A 171 -3.60 17.39 -1.83
N TYR A 172 -2.74 16.46 -1.46
CA TYR A 172 -3.09 15.05 -1.27
C TYR A 172 -2.43 14.48 0.00
N GLY A 173 -2.93 13.35 0.47
CA GLY A 173 -2.37 12.62 1.60
C GLY A 173 -2.57 11.12 1.41
N LEU A 174 -1.66 10.31 1.95
CA LEU A 174 -1.78 8.85 2.00
C LEU A 174 -1.75 8.41 3.46
N PHE A 175 -2.80 7.70 3.88
CA PHE A 175 -2.99 7.24 5.24
C PHE A 175 -2.45 5.81 5.43
N ASP A 176 -2.34 5.39 6.69
CA ASP A 176 -1.85 4.08 7.09
C ASP A 176 -2.97 3.18 7.63
N PRO A 177 -2.97 1.86 7.31
CA PRO A 177 -2.11 1.24 6.29
C PRO A 177 -2.44 1.82 4.89
N ALA A 178 -1.56 1.67 3.90
CA ALA A 178 -1.93 1.99 2.51
C ALA A 178 -2.89 0.93 1.96
N SER A 179 -3.93 0.58 2.75
CA SER A 179 -5.15 -0.01 2.25
C SER A 179 -5.99 1.10 1.64
N ILE A 180 -6.74 0.74 0.61
CA ILE A 180 -7.92 1.48 0.17
C ILE A 180 -9.00 1.09 1.19
N PRO A 181 -9.39 1.96 2.15
CA PRO A 181 -10.65 1.75 2.83
C PRO A 181 -11.73 1.98 1.78
N ASP A 182 -12.75 1.12 1.78
CA ASP A 182 -14.04 1.29 1.13
C ASP A 182 -14.23 2.68 0.48
N ILE A 183 -14.17 2.70 -0.85
CA ILE A 183 -14.71 3.75 -1.75
C ILE A 183 -14.71 5.14 -1.10
N THR A 184 -13.52 5.73 -0.94
CA THR A 184 -13.29 7.17 -1.17
C THR A 184 -11.79 7.34 -1.42
N PRO A 185 -11.33 7.19 -2.68
CA PRO A 185 -9.96 7.53 -3.00
C PRO A 185 -9.86 9.04 -2.82
N PHE A 186 -9.07 9.48 -1.84
CA PHE A 186 -8.87 10.88 -1.46
C PHE A 186 -10.08 11.56 -0.80
N LYS A 187 -10.04 11.72 0.53
CA LYS A 187 -10.45 13.02 1.10
C LYS A 187 -9.43 14.06 0.61
N LEU A 188 -9.62 14.57 -0.61
CA LEU A 188 -9.12 15.88 -0.98
C LEU A 188 -9.59 16.82 0.14
N LYS A 189 -8.67 17.32 0.97
CA LYS A 189 -9.00 18.45 1.84
C LYS A 189 -9.27 19.61 0.90
N SER A 190 -10.53 19.79 0.50
CA SER A 190 -10.96 20.79 -0.46
C SER A 190 -10.57 22.19 0.05
N ARG A 191 -9.49 22.72 -0.51
CA ARG A 191 -9.19 24.15 -0.55
C ARG A 191 -8.38 24.40 -1.82
N PHE A 192 -9.01 24.21 -2.98
CA PHE A 192 -8.52 24.81 -4.22
C PHE A 192 -9.71 25.10 -5.12
N ASN A 193 -9.86 26.36 -5.49
CA ASN A 193 -10.91 26.90 -6.33
C ASN A 193 -10.24 27.46 -7.60
N PRO A 194 -10.04 26.65 -8.66
CA PRO A 194 -9.53 27.15 -9.93
C PRO A 194 -10.66 27.86 -10.73
N PRO A 195 -10.34 28.92 -11.50
CA PRO A 195 -11.33 29.81 -12.10
C PRO A 195 -12.13 29.23 -13.29
N ASN A 196 -11.98 27.95 -13.66
CA ASN A 196 -12.82 27.29 -14.65
C ASN A 196 -13.03 25.82 -14.25
N ILE A 197 -14.19 25.55 -13.68
CA ILE A 197 -14.54 24.31 -12.96
C ILE A 197 -15.01 23.21 -13.91
N LEU A 198 -15.64 23.51 -15.05
CA LEU A 198 -16.33 22.49 -15.84
C LEU A 198 -15.40 21.72 -16.78
N ASP A 199 -14.54 22.39 -17.55
CA ASP A 199 -13.68 21.71 -18.55
C ASP A 199 -12.51 20.92 -17.94
N SER A 200 -12.06 21.31 -16.74
CA SER A 200 -10.94 20.63 -16.05
C SER A 200 -11.39 19.51 -15.13
N ILE A 201 -12.64 19.50 -14.64
CA ILE A 201 -13.14 18.45 -13.74
C ILE A 201 -13.43 17.15 -14.48
N ASP A 202 -13.98 17.22 -15.69
CA ASP A 202 -14.35 16.02 -16.45
C ASP A 202 -13.13 15.22 -16.90
N THR A 203 -12.10 15.89 -17.43
CA THR A 203 -10.83 15.24 -17.80
C THR A 203 -10.03 14.77 -16.57
N PHE A 204 -10.11 15.49 -15.45
CA PHE A 204 -9.33 15.21 -14.24
C PHE A 204 -9.85 13.99 -13.47
N HIS A 205 -11.17 13.85 -13.34
CA HIS A 205 -11.74 12.65 -12.74
C HIS A 205 -11.53 11.43 -13.64
N GLU A 206 -11.67 11.54 -14.96
CA GLU A 206 -11.46 10.41 -15.87
C GLU A 206 -10.02 9.88 -15.85
N VAL A 207 -9.01 10.75 -15.94
CA VAL A 207 -7.60 10.31 -15.98
C VAL A 207 -7.17 9.76 -14.61
N VAL A 208 -7.55 10.42 -13.52
CA VAL A 208 -7.20 9.97 -12.17
C VAL A 208 -7.96 8.69 -11.81
N ILE A 209 -9.25 8.56 -12.15
CA ILE A 209 -10.01 7.33 -11.93
C ILE A 209 -9.46 6.22 -12.82
N ARG A 210 -9.18 6.46 -14.10
CA ARG A 210 -8.63 5.45 -15.02
C ARG A 210 -7.24 4.98 -14.58
N GLU A 211 -6.34 5.88 -14.20
CA GLU A 211 -5.02 5.49 -13.71
C GLU A 211 -5.09 4.81 -12.33
N LEU A 212 -5.94 5.27 -11.41
CA LEU A 212 -6.15 4.58 -10.14
C LEU A 212 -6.80 3.20 -10.35
N PHE A 213 -7.69 3.07 -11.33
CA PHE A 213 -8.36 1.82 -11.69
C PHE A 213 -7.40 0.85 -12.38
N GLU A 214 -6.53 1.31 -13.27
CA GLU A 214 -5.49 0.48 -13.90
C GLU A 214 -4.38 0.11 -12.92
N VAL A 215 -3.98 1.01 -12.02
CA VAL A 215 -3.06 0.67 -10.91
C VAL A 215 -3.73 -0.32 -9.95
N TRP A 216 -5.02 -0.20 -9.68
CA TRP A 216 -5.80 -1.15 -8.88
C TRP A 216 -5.91 -2.52 -9.57
N ARG A 217 -6.23 -2.55 -10.87
CA ARG A 217 -6.32 -3.74 -11.72
C ARG A 217 -4.98 -4.45 -11.86
N SER A 218 -3.89 -3.70 -12.04
CA SER A 218 -2.54 -4.24 -12.14
C SER A 218 -2.00 -4.71 -10.78
N ALA A 219 -2.39 -4.08 -9.67
CA ALA A 219 -2.01 -4.52 -8.32
C ALA A 219 -2.77 -5.77 -7.86
N LYS A 220 -3.89 -6.10 -8.51
CA LYS A 220 -4.74 -7.26 -8.21
C LYS A 220 -5.07 -8.02 -9.51
N GLN A 221 -4.20 -8.94 -9.91
CA GLN A 221 -4.48 -9.94 -10.95
C GLN A 221 -5.51 -11.02 -10.49
N GLY A 222 -6.63 -10.63 -9.89
CA GLY A 222 -7.62 -11.58 -9.40
C GLY A 222 -9.05 -11.02 -9.40
N ASP A 223 -9.88 -11.60 -10.27
CA ASP A 223 -11.34 -11.58 -10.39
C ASP A 223 -12.16 -10.95 -9.23
N TYR A 224 -12.19 -9.62 -9.16
CA TYR A 224 -13.05 -8.91 -8.20
C TYR A 224 -14.37 -8.44 -8.81
N VAL A 225 -14.43 -8.22 -10.13
CA VAL A 225 -15.64 -7.75 -10.83
C VAL A 225 -16.74 -8.82 -10.82
N SER A 226 -16.37 -10.10 -10.86
CA SER A 226 -17.29 -11.24 -10.71
C SER A 226 -17.99 -11.23 -9.35
N ASN A 227 -17.30 -10.82 -8.29
CA ASN A 227 -17.74 -10.88 -6.89
C ASN A 227 -18.53 -9.66 -6.38
N LEU A 228 -18.74 -8.62 -7.22
CA LEU A 228 -19.60 -7.50 -6.83
C LEU A 228 -21.07 -7.93 -6.80
N ASN A 229 -21.79 -7.51 -5.76
CA ASN A 229 -23.23 -7.74 -5.68
C ASN A 229 -23.99 -6.86 -6.71
N GLN A 230 -25.27 -7.16 -6.97
CA GLN A 230 -26.01 -6.46 -8.02
C GLN A 230 -26.17 -4.96 -7.77
N GLU A 231 -26.28 -4.53 -6.51
CA GLU A 231 -26.36 -3.10 -6.15
C GLU A 231 -25.05 -2.36 -6.42
N GLN A 232 -23.92 -2.98 -6.12
CA GLN A 232 -22.59 -2.43 -6.37
C GLN A 232 -22.30 -2.37 -7.88
N LYS A 233 -22.70 -3.40 -8.64
CA LYS A 233 -22.63 -3.40 -10.11
C LYS A 233 -23.51 -2.29 -10.71
N ALA A 234 -24.71 -2.09 -10.18
CA ALA A 234 -25.62 -1.03 -10.63
C ALA A 234 -25.13 0.38 -10.26
N ALA A 235 -24.53 0.56 -9.08
CA ALA A 235 -23.95 1.84 -8.67
C ALA A 235 -22.73 2.20 -9.53
N LEU A 236 -21.88 1.23 -9.85
CA LEU A 236 -20.75 1.41 -10.75
C LEU A 236 -21.22 1.76 -12.17
N LYS A 237 -22.24 1.05 -12.67
CA LYS A 237 -22.83 1.31 -13.99
C LYS A 237 -23.47 2.70 -14.09
N ARG A 238 -24.24 3.12 -13.08
CA ARG A 238 -24.77 4.49 -13.01
C ARG A 238 -23.67 5.55 -13.01
N LEU A 239 -22.58 5.30 -12.30
CA LEU A 239 -21.44 6.22 -12.27
C LEU A 239 -20.72 6.34 -13.62
N ILE A 240 -20.73 5.27 -14.42
CA ILE A 240 -20.18 5.22 -15.79
C ILE A 240 -21.13 5.92 -16.78
N ASP A 241 -22.42 5.62 -16.69
CA ASP A 241 -23.47 6.15 -17.57
C ASP A 241 -23.70 7.67 -17.33
N ASP A 242 -23.76 8.12 -16.07
CA ASP A 242 -23.96 9.54 -15.70
C ASP A 242 -22.78 10.44 -16.09
N ARG A 243 -21.61 9.85 -16.37
CA ARG A 243 -20.36 10.57 -16.69
C ARG A 243 -19.91 10.41 -18.13
N ASN A 244 -20.70 9.71 -18.96
CA ASN A 244 -20.43 9.47 -20.39
C ASN A 244 -19.04 8.84 -20.66
N ILE A 245 -18.59 7.96 -19.76
CA ILE A 245 -17.27 7.32 -19.84
C ILE A 245 -17.34 6.20 -20.88
N VAL A 246 -16.70 6.42 -22.04
CA VAL A 246 -16.61 5.39 -23.09
C VAL A 246 -15.54 4.37 -22.74
N ILE A 247 -15.93 3.31 -22.03
CA ILE A 247 -15.14 2.09 -21.92
C ILE A 247 -15.42 1.28 -23.20
N LYS A 248 -14.39 0.99 -24.01
CA LYS A 248 -14.55 0.14 -25.19
C LYS A 248 -15.26 -1.16 -24.79
N GLU A 249 -16.34 -1.51 -25.49
CA GLU A 249 -17.21 -2.69 -25.23
C GLU A 249 -16.42 -4.00 -25.07
N GLU A 250 -15.23 -4.07 -25.67
CA GLU A 250 -14.27 -5.17 -25.55
C GLU A 250 -13.82 -5.46 -24.09
N MET A 251 -14.01 -4.53 -23.15
CA MET A 251 -13.67 -4.71 -21.72
C MET A 251 -14.83 -5.18 -20.84
N LEU A 252 -16.05 -5.28 -21.37
CA LEU A 252 -17.21 -5.86 -20.66
C LEU A 252 -17.45 -7.34 -20.98
N ILE A 253 -16.72 -7.91 -21.94
CA ILE A 253 -16.96 -9.27 -22.46
C ILE A 253 -16.27 -10.37 -21.64
N PHE A 254 -15.33 -10.04 -20.74
CA PHE A 254 -14.85 -11.02 -19.75
C PHE A 254 -15.75 -10.99 -18.50
N GLY A 255 -16.95 -11.57 -18.63
CA GLY A 255 -17.86 -11.73 -17.49
C GLY A 255 -19.34 -11.90 -17.80
N MET A 256 -19.73 -12.42 -18.96
CA MET A 256 -20.98 -13.18 -19.11
C MET A 256 -20.66 -14.68 -19.13
#